data_AF-A0A6L7MIH4-F1
#
_entry.id   AF-A0A6L7MIH4-F1
#
_cell.length_a   1.000
_cell.length_b   1.000
_cell.length_c   1.000
_cell.angle_alpha   90.00
_cell.angle_beta   90.00
_cell.angle_gamma   90.00
#
_symmetry.space_group_name_H-M   'P 1'
#
loop_
_entity.id
_entity.type
_entity.pdbx_description
1 polymer ?
#
loop_
_entity_poly.entity_id
_entity_poly.type
_entity_poly.pdbx_seq_one_letter_code
_entity_poly.pdbx_strand_id
1 'polypeptide(L)' 'METTNYYEQRVRQKHPEIRDEWVERVLANPYHTETQPDGRIRYYGFIEEAGKWLRLVIEDGRLHNRFFDRDKLRRWGRP' A
#
# COMPACT_ATOMS: atom_id res chain seq x y z
N MET A 1 -3.88 10.52 8.76
CA MET A 1 -3.59 10.30 7.32
C MET A 1 -4.80 10.76 6.53
N GLU A 2 -4.63 11.60 5.51
CA GLU A 2 -5.76 11.97 4.64
C GLU A 2 -6.06 10.84 3.64
N THR A 3 -7.32 10.43 3.57
CA THR A 3 -7.84 9.40 2.64
C THR A 3 -8.87 10.03 1.70
N THR A 4 -9.05 9.46 0.51
CA THR A 4 -10.11 9.92 -0.41
C THR A 4 -11.47 9.31 -0.04
N ASN A 5 -12.56 9.95 -0.44
CA ASN A 5 -13.91 9.37 -0.29
C ASN A 5 -14.04 8.00 -0.99
N TYR A 6 -13.34 7.82 -2.11
CA TYR A 6 -13.25 6.52 -2.79
C TYR A 6 -12.57 5.47 -1.92
N TYR A 7 -11.50 5.82 -1.21
CA TYR A 7 -10.77 4.93 -0.32
C TYR A 7 -11.64 4.47 0.85
N GLU A 8 -12.31 5.39 1.54
CA GLU A 8 -13.16 5.08 2.70
C GLU A 8 -14.35 4.17 2.32
N GLN A 9 -14.99 4.43 1.18
CA GLN A 9 -16.21 3.72 0.79
C GLN A 9 -15.94 2.39 0.07
N ARG A 10 -14.85 2.27 -0.69
CA ARG A 10 -14.62 1.11 -1.58
C ARG A 10 -13.39 0.31 -1.19
N VAL A 11 -12.29 0.97 -0.88
CA VAL A 11 -10.99 0.28 -0.69
C VAL A 11 -10.91 -0.39 0.67
N ARG A 12 -11.33 0.29 1.75
CA ARG A 12 -11.40 -0.32 3.09
C ARG A 12 -12.28 -1.58 3.10
N GLN A 13 -13.41 -1.55 2.40
CA GLN A 13 -14.35 -2.68 2.33
C GLN A 13 -13.83 -3.83 1.45
N LYS A 14 -13.06 -3.53 0.41
CA LYS A 14 -12.52 -4.53 -0.52
C LYS A 14 -11.35 -5.33 0.07
N HIS A 15 -10.60 -4.71 0.98
CA HIS A 15 -9.46 -5.32 1.65
C HIS A 15 -9.55 -5.15 3.18
N PRO A 16 -10.57 -5.74 3.83
CA PRO A 16 -10.75 -5.62 5.28
C PRO A 16 -9.63 -6.33 6.07
N GLU A 17 -8.90 -7.25 5.43
CA GLU A 17 -7.75 -7.92 6.02
C GLU A 17 -6.53 -7.00 6.22
N ILE A 18 -6.49 -5.85 5.53
CA ILE A 18 -5.37 -4.90 5.64
C ILE A 18 -5.65 -3.95 6.79
N ARG A 19 -4.81 -4.07 7.81
CA ARG A 19 -4.89 -3.25 9.02
C ARG A 19 -4.33 -1.86 8.78
N ASP A 20 -4.92 -0.86 9.43
CA ASP A 20 -4.47 0.53 9.32
C ASP A 20 -3.02 0.70 9.83
N GLU A 21 -2.64 -0.05 10.87
CA GLU A 21 -1.27 -0.08 11.40
C GLU A 21 -0.22 -0.48 10.34
N TRP A 22 -0.57 -1.38 9.41
CA TRP A 22 0.32 -1.79 8.34
C TRP A 22 0.46 -0.69 7.29
N VAL A 23 -0.63 0.02 6.99
CA VAL A 23 -0.60 1.17 6.08
C VAL A 23 0.31 2.26 6.64
N GLU A 24 0.13 2.61 7.91
CA GLU A 24 0.95 3.61 8.60
C GLU A 24 2.43 3.21 8.62
N ARG A 25 2.73 1.95 8.94
CA ARG A 25 4.11 1.42 8.93
C ARG A 25 4.77 1.57 7.56
N VAL A 26 4.06 1.22 6.48
CA VAL A 26 4.60 1.30 5.11
C VAL A 26 4.77 2.74 4.65
N LEU A 27 3.90 3.67 5.08
CA LEU A 27 4.07 5.09 4.77
C LEU A 27 5.24 5.73 5.54
N ALA A 28 5.43 5.34 6.80
CA ALA A 28 6.50 5.87 7.64
C ALA A 28 7.88 5.37 7.20
N ASN A 29 7.98 4.11 6.77
CA ASN A 29 9.23 3.51 6.34
C ASN A 29 9.01 2.54 5.16
N PRO A 30 8.83 3.06 3.93
CA PRO A 30 8.64 2.22 2.76
C PRO A 30 9.93 1.48 2.42
N TYR A 31 9.83 0.18 2.18
CA TYR A 31 10.94 -0.63 1.69
C TYR A 31 11.34 -0.21 0.27
N HIS A 32 10.36 0.13 -0.56
CA HIS A 32 10.59 0.61 -1.91
C HIS A 32 9.56 1.66 -2.30
N THR A 33 10.00 2.67 -3.06
CA THR A 33 9.17 3.76 -3.56
C THR A 33 9.33 3.87 -5.08
N GLU A 34 8.22 3.95 -5.80
CA GLU A 34 8.19 4.09 -7.26
C GLU A 34 7.28 5.26 -7.64
N THR A 35 7.83 6.27 -8.30
CA THR A 35 7.06 7.39 -8.86
C THR A 35 6.65 7.08 -10.30
N GLN A 36 5.37 7.17 -10.58
CA GLN A 36 4.80 6.92 -11.90
C GLN A 36 4.77 8.21 -12.76
N PRO A 37 4.75 8.10 -14.10
CA PRO A 37 4.65 9.26 -14.99
C PRO A 37 3.36 10.07 -14.84
N ASP A 38 2.28 9.47 -14.33
CA ASP A 38 1.00 10.13 -14.03
C ASP A 38 1.00 10.89 -12.70
N GLY A 39 2.15 10.95 -12.01
CA GLY A 39 2.32 11.64 -10.72
C GLY A 39 1.95 10.79 -9.50
N ARG A 40 1.47 9.56 -9.69
CA ARG A 40 1.18 8.66 -8.56
C ARG A 40 2.46 8.11 -7.95
N ILE A 41 2.45 7.95 -6.63
CA ILE A 41 3.57 7.34 -5.89
C ILE A 41 3.11 5.99 -5.36
N ARG A 42 3.93 4.96 -5.57
CA ARG A 42 3.72 3.63 -5.01
C ARG A 42 4.71 3.40 -3.88
N TYR A 43 4.18 3.14 -2.69
CA TYR A 43 4.96 2.65 -1.56
C TYR A 43 4.76 1.15 -1.40
N TYR A 44 5.86 0.46 -1.12
CA TYR A 44 5.86 -0.97 -0.86
C TYR A 44 6.45 -1.23 0.52
N GLY A 45 5.86 -2.18 1.23
CA GLY A 45 6.49 -2.76 2.41
C GLY A 45 6.04 -4.20 2.63
N PHE A 46 6.95 -5.01 3.14
CA PHE A 46 6.64 -6.39 3.49
C PHE A 46 5.98 -6.41 4.88
N ILE A 47 4.81 -7.04 4.96
CA ILE A 47 4.08 -7.24 6.20
C ILE A 47 4.38 -8.65 6.68
N GLU A 48 5.24 -8.77 7.69
CA GLU A 48 5.65 -10.05 8.24
C GLU A 48 4.46 -10.86 8.76
N GLU A 49 3.55 -10.18 9.46
CA GLU A 49 2.35 -10.77 10.06
C GLU A 49 1.41 -11.38 9.00
N ALA A 50 1.46 -10.88 7.77
CA ALA A 50 0.67 -11.37 6.65
C ALA A 50 1.46 -12.24 5.67
N GLY A 51 2.80 -12.25 5.77
CA GLY A 51 3.71 -12.88 4.81
C GLY A 51 3.58 -12.33 3.39
N LYS A 52 3.22 -11.04 3.22
CA LYS A 52 2.83 -10.44 1.94
C LYS A 52 3.40 -9.05 1.77
N TRP A 53 3.63 -8.66 0.52
CA TRP A 53 3.95 -7.28 0.16
C TRP A 53 2.69 -6.44 0.10
N LEU A 54 2.62 -5.40 0.93
CA LEU A 54 1.59 -4.36 0.87
C LEU A 54 2.03 -3.27 -0.08
N ARG A 55 1.16 -2.93 -1.04
CA ARG A 55 1.34 -1.80 -1.95
C ARG A 55 0.32 -0.72 -1.63
N LEU A 56 0.81 0.49 -1.45
CA LEU A 56 0.02 1.71 -1.26
C LEU A 56 0.20 2.60 -2.47
N VAL A 57 -0.91 3.15 -2.98
CA VAL A 57 -0.91 4.11 -4.09
C VAL A 57 -1.34 5.46 -3.56
N ILE A 58 -0.46 6.45 -3.69
CA ILE A 58 -0.71 7.84 -3.32
C ILE A 58 -0.95 8.65 -4.59
N GLU A 59 -1.99 9.47 -4.54
CA GLU A 59 -2.36 10.43 -5.58
C GLU A 59 -2.69 11.75 -4.89
N ASP A 60 -2.07 12.85 -5.33
CA ASP A 60 -2.25 14.18 -4.74
C ASP A 60 -2.04 14.23 -3.21
N GLY A 61 -1.04 13.49 -2.72
CA GLY A 61 -0.70 13.42 -1.29
C GLY A 61 -1.69 12.60 -0.44
N ARG A 62 -2.69 11.96 -1.04
CA ARG A 62 -3.71 11.16 -0.35
C ARG A 62 -3.60 9.69 -0.69
N LEU A 63 -3.93 8.83 0.27
CA LEU A 63 -4.01 7.41 0.00
C LEU A 63 -5.20 7.12 -0.92
N HIS A 64 -4.89 6.73 -2.15
CA HIS A 64 -5.88 6.39 -3.17
C HIS A 64 -6.25 4.90 -3.09
N ASN A 65 -5.27 4.01 -2.89
CA ASN A 65 -5.51 2.56 -2.85
C ASN A 65 -4.51 1.80 -1.96
N ARG A 66 -4.96 0.67 -1.40
CA ARG A 66 -4.13 -0.30 -0.64
C ARG A 66 -4.50 -1.73 -1.02
N PHE A 67 -3.50 -2.58 -1.26
CA PHE A 67 -3.73 -4.01 -1.47
C PHE A 67 -2.45 -4.84 -1.36
N PHE A 68 -2.60 -6.14 -1.15
CA PHE A 68 -1.48 -7.07 -1.21
C PHE A 68 -1.07 -7.37 -2.66
N ASP A 69 0.19 -7.10 -2.98
CA ASP A 69 0.78 -7.32 -4.30
C ASP A 69 1.35 -8.75 -4.38
N ARG A 70 0.65 -9.60 -5.14
CA ARG A 70 0.98 -11.04 -5.28
C ARG A 70 2.22 -11.28 -6.14
N ASP A 71 2.54 -10.36 -7.06
CA ASP A 71 3.66 -10.53 -7.99
C ASP A 71 4.98 -10.13 -7.33
N LYS A 72 4.94 -9.19 -6.36
CA LYS A 72 6.15 -8.75 -5.66
C LYS A 72 6.76 -9.83 -4.77
N LEU A 73 5.96 -10.73 -4.19
CA LEU A 73 6.51 -11.87 -3.45
C LEU A 73 7.37 -12.76 -4.37
N ARG A 74 6.96 -12.97 -5.63
CA ARG A 74 7.73 -13.76 -6.60
C ARG A 74 8.99 -13.06 -7.07
N ARG A 75 8.95 -11.73 -7.17
CA ARG A 75 10.07 -10.92 -7.72
C ARG A 75 11.11 -10.54 -6.67
N TRP A 76 10.68 -10.17 -5.47
CA TRP A 76 11.54 -9.65 -4.40
C TRP A 76 11.76 -10.65 -3.26
N GLY A 77 11.01 -11.75 -3.22
CA GLY A 77 11.08 -12.71 -2.13
C GLY A 77 10.56 -12.12 -0.82
N ARG A 78 11.01 -12.71 0.29
CA ARG A 78 10.90 -12.09 1.62
C ARG A 78 12.20 -11.29 1.84
N PRO A 79 12.11 -10.04 2.31
CA PRO A 79 13.29 -9.23 2.59
C PRO A 79 14.16 -9.84 3.69
#